data_AF-A0A2J6TEM8-F1
#
_entry.id   AF-A0A2J6TEM8-F1
#
_cell.length_a   1.000
_cell.length_b   1.000
_cell.length_c   1.000
_cell.angle_alpha   90.00
_cell.angle_beta   90.00
_cell.angle_gamma   90.00
#
_symmetry.space_group_name_H-M   'P 1'
#
loop_
_entity.id
_entity.type
_entity.pdbx_description
1 polymer ?
#
loop_
_entity_poly.entity_id
_entity_poly.type
_entity_poly.pdbx_seq_one_letter_code
_entity_poly.pdbx_strand_id
1 'polypeptide(L)'
;MPQLYHVSQNQYSVFENLKTFCQHSWHLRVLFDYREHRKGHYKINASQDVLPCHPLIYLLVSCLWEENLRYLDKEIKRISFREIRNPKLEINSELHDRREDLAHIKAGLIETEMYIPATVKEYFATHPLWTSSSRIRIDNWKRLIEEATKLEAFLMETFQLFMSSVSVQDSRLSIEQSSLSIDQARRGSQLTFLAFIYVPLSFVTGIFGMNIQQINGSGLNIWVCFVALVPVIFVTLLVFLAVKLYGSRKGARKKLAYDTEV
;
A
#
# COMPACT_ATOMS: atom_id res chain seq x y z
N MET A 1 19.50 -5.07 -21.67
CA MET A 1 19.11 -3.78 -21.09
C MET A 1 17.89 -4.02 -20.22
N PRO A 2 17.89 -3.61 -18.96
CA PRO A 2 16.72 -3.77 -18.10
C PRO A 2 15.67 -2.75 -18.54
N GLN A 3 14.56 -3.24 -19.08
CA GLN A 3 13.35 -2.45 -19.23
C GLN A 3 12.39 -2.87 -18.12
N LEU A 4 11.96 -1.89 -17.32
CA LEU A 4 11.00 -2.09 -16.24
C LEU A 4 9.58 -2.36 -16.76
N TYR A 5 9.39 -2.33 -18.08
CA TYR A 5 8.15 -2.77 -18.70
C TYR A 5 8.07 -4.30 -18.62
N HIS A 6 7.43 -4.86 -17.60
CA HIS A 6 7.01 -6.26 -17.68
C HIS A 6 5.62 -6.56 -17.10
N VAL A 7 4.89 -7.34 -17.94
CA VAL A 7 3.78 -8.26 -17.71
C VAL A 7 2.32 -7.79 -17.88
N SER A 8 1.87 -6.61 -17.44
CA SER A 8 0.40 -6.37 -17.39
C SER A 8 -0.22 -5.62 -18.59
N GLN A 9 0.57 -4.93 -19.42
CA GLN A 9 0.03 -4.15 -20.55
C GLN A 9 0.67 -4.58 -21.87
N ASN A 10 -0.18 -5.04 -22.78
CA ASN A 10 0.14 -5.52 -24.13
C ASN A 10 0.59 -4.40 -25.10
N GLN A 11 1.43 -3.47 -24.65
CA GLN A 11 1.87 -2.31 -25.42
C GLN A 11 3.40 -2.24 -25.48
N TYR A 12 3.93 -2.66 -26.63
CA TYR A 12 5.19 -2.23 -27.24
C TYR A 12 6.38 -1.96 -26.29
N SER A 13 7.09 -3.01 -25.89
CA SER A 13 8.42 -2.85 -25.27
C SER A 13 9.38 -2.19 -26.27
N VAL A 14 9.98 -1.07 -25.88
CA VAL A 14 11.00 -0.38 -26.70
C VAL A 14 12.19 -1.32 -26.97
N PHE A 15 12.48 -2.26 -26.06
CA PHE A 15 13.56 -3.24 -26.22
C PHE A 15 13.17 -4.28 -27.27
N GLU A 16 11.95 -4.81 -27.23
CA GLU A 16 11.49 -5.74 -28.29
C GLU A 16 11.39 -5.03 -29.64
N ASN A 17 11.02 -3.75 -29.68
CA ASN A 17 11.06 -2.94 -30.90
C ASN A 17 12.50 -2.70 -31.39
N LEU A 18 13.44 -2.33 -30.50
CA LEU A 18 14.85 -2.17 -30.84
C LEU A 18 15.49 -3.48 -31.27
N LYS A 19 15.13 -4.59 -30.65
CA LYS A 19 15.58 -5.94 -31.00
C LYS A 19 15.05 -6.33 -32.38
N THR A 20 13.76 -6.12 -32.64
CA THR A 20 13.14 -6.34 -33.97
C THR A 20 13.77 -5.43 -35.03
N PHE A 21 14.05 -4.18 -34.67
CA PHE A 21 14.75 -3.23 -35.54
C PHE A 21 16.18 -3.70 -35.84
N CYS A 22 16.97 -4.06 -34.83
CA CYS A 22 18.35 -4.53 -34.99
C CYS A 22 18.47 -5.93 -35.62
N GLN A 23 17.41 -6.74 -35.61
CA GLN A 23 17.37 -8.05 -36.30
C GLN A 23 17.47 -7.90 -37.83
N HIS A 24 17.07 -6.76 -38.38
CA HIS A 24 17.16 -6.51 -39.80
C HIS A 24 18.51 -5.90 -40.19
N SER A 25 19.31 -6.69 -40.92
CA SER A 25 20.66 -6.30 -41.39
C SER A 25 20.69 -5.09 -42.33
N TRP A 26 19.54 -4.66 -42.86
CA TRP A 26 19.44 -3.47 -43.69
C TRP A 26 19.36 -2.18 -42.86
N HIS A 27 18.77 -2.21 -41.65
CA HIS A 27 18.75 -1.05 -40.75
C HIS A 27 20.16 -0.70 -40.29
N LEU A 28 20.94 -1.72 -39.90
CA LEU A 28 22.33 -1.55 -39.52
C LEU A 28 23.18 -1.09 -40.71
N ARG A 29 22.86 -1.53 -41.93
CA ARG A 29 23.49 -0.97 -43.13
C ARG A 29 23.10 0.49 -43.37
N VAL A 30 21.85 0.89 -43.24
CA VAL A 30 21.50 2.32 -43.43
C VAL A 30 22.16 3.21 -42.37
N LEU A 31 22.30 2.73 -41.13
CA LEU A 31 22.89 3.49 -40.03
C LEU A 31 24.43 3.50 -40.04
N PHE A 32 25.07 2.45 -40.57
CA PHE A 32 26.52 2.24 -40.46
C PHE A 32 27.23 1.88 -41.78
N ASP A 33 26.53 1.65 -42.89
CA ASP A 33 27.14 1.28 -44.19
C ASP A 33 27.78 2.50 -44.85
N TYR A 34 29.10 2.45 -44.84
CA TYR A 34 30.00 3.32 -45.56
C TYR A 34 30.03 2.90 -47.03
N ARG A 35 29.05 3.31 -47.84
CA ARG A 35 29.24 3.33 -49.29
C ARG A 35 29.59 4.74 -49.72
N GLU A 36 30.84 4.94 -50.14
CA GLU A 36 31.25 6.09 -50.95
C GLU A 36 30.30 6.24 -52.13
N HIS A 37 29.28 7.08 -52.01
CA HIS A 37 28.52 7.56 -53.15
C HIS A 37 29.42 8.55 -53.92
N ARG A 38 30.35 8.00 -54.70
CA ARG A 38 31.25 8.71 -55.60
C ARG A 38 30.47 9.22 -56.82
N LYS A 39 29.51 10.12 -56.62
CA LYS A 39 28.93 10.94 -57.70
C LYS A 39 28.53 12.32 -57.18
N GLY A 40 29.41 13.29 -57.41
CA GLY A 40 29.09 14.72 -57.37
C GLY A 40 29.68 15.49 -56.18
N HIS A 41 30.80 16.17 -56.44
CA HIS A 41 31.26 17.48 -55.91
C HIS A 41 31.10 17.90 -54.44
N TYR A 42 30.68 17.01 -53.53
CA TYR A 42 30.68 17.28 -52.08
C TYR A 42 31.53 16.21 -51.40
N LYS A 43 32.72 16.60 -50.93
CA LYS A 43 33.52 15.76 -50.02
C LYS A 43 32.81 15.74 -48.67
N ILE A 44 31.92 14.77 -48.46
CA ILE A 44 31.49 14.41 -47.11
C ILE A 44 32.69 13.69 -46.49
N ASN A 45 33.31 14.27 -45.46
CA ASN A 45 34.36 13.60 -44.69
C ASN A 45 33.70 12.44 -43.93
N ALA A 46 33.64 11.29 -44.57
CA ALA A 46 32.78 10.17 -44.20
C ALA A 46 33.12 9.48 -42.85
N SER A 47 34.13 9.96 -42.12
CA SER A 47 34.44 9.55 -40.74
C SER A 47 33.90 10.51 -39.66
N GLN A 48 33.44 11.71 -40.01
CA GLN A 48 32.99 12.74 -39.04
C GLN A 48 31.46 12.80 -38.85
N ASP A 49 30.68 12.31 -39.82
CA ASP A 49 29.21 12.50 -39.83
C ASP A 49 28.39 11.25 -39.47
N VAL A 50 28.98 10.05 -39.47
CA VAL A 50 28.29 8.79 -39.12
C VAL A 50 28.61 8.39 -37.68
N LEU A 51 27.57 8.20 -36.86
CA LEU A 51 27.72 7.82 -35.46
C LEU A 51 28.21 6.36 -35.35
N PRO A 52 29.38 6.07 -34.76
CA PRO A 52 29.85 4.70 -34.62
C PRO A 52 29.00 3.89 -33.65
N CYS A 53 29.04 2.56 -33.78
CA CYS A 53 28.21 1.64 -33.00
C CYS A 53 28.35 1.82 -31.47
N HIS A 54 29.57 1.99 -30.96
CA HIS A 54 29.82 2.17 -29.53
C HIS A 54 29.15 3.45 -28.98
N PRO A 55 29.43 4.67 -29.53
CA PRO A 55 28.69 5.89 -29.20
C PRO A 55 27.17 5.79 -29.35
N LEU A 56 26.65 5.13 -30.40
CA LEU A 56 25.20 4.93 -30.57
C LEU A 56 24.61 4.13 -29.41
N ILE A 57 25.23 3.00 -29.04
CA ILE A 57 24.76 2.17 -27.94
C ILE A 57 24.74 3.00 -26.65
N TYR A 58 25.79 3.77 -26.35
CA TYR A 58 25.83 4.62 -25.16
C TYR A 58 24.74 5.70 -25.17
N LEU A 59 24.43 6.28 -26.32
CA LEU A 59 23.35 7.25 -26.47
C LEU A 59 21.97 6.59 -26.28
N LEU A 60 21.77 5.36 -26.77
CA LEU A 60 20.55 4.60 -26.54
C LEU A 60 20.40 4.20 -25.06
N VAL A 61 21.50 3.78 -24.42
CA VAL A 61 21.54 3.48 -22.98
C VAL A 61 21.12 4.71 -22.17
N SER A 62 21.68 5.89 -22.47
CA SER A 62 21.34 7.12 -21.74
C SER A 62 19.91 7.56 -21.95
N CYS A 63 19.38 7.45 -23.16
CA CYS A 63 17.95 7.69 -23.43
C CYS A 63 17.06 6.76 -22.60
N LEU A 64 17.42 5.48 -22.54
CA LEU A 64 16.61 4.48 -21.85
C LEU A 64 16.57 4.72 -20.35
N TRP A 65 17.72 5.03 -19.74
CA TRP A 65 17.78 5.36 -18.33
C TRP A 65 16.96 6.60 -17.98
N GLU A 66 17.05 7.66 -18.81
CA GLU A 66 16.27 8.88 -18.59
C GLU A 66 14.76 8.62 -18.69
N GLU A 67 14.31 7.84 -19.67
CA GLU A 67 12.89 7.53 -19.82
C GLU A 67 12.38 6.63 -18.69
N ASN A 68 13.15 5.61 -18.29
CA ASN A 68 12.79 4.75 -17.17
C ASN A 68 12.68 5.54 -15.86
N LEU A 69 13.63 6.45 -15.59
CA LEU A 69 13.58 7.29 -14.39
C LEU A 69 12.39 8.24 -14.42
N ARG A 70 12.08 8.83 -15.58
CA ARG A 70 10.92 9.69 -15.78
C ARG A 70 9.60 8.93 -15.60
N TYR A 71 9.55 7.68 -16.03
CA TYR A 71 8.41 6.80 -15.80
C TYR A 71 8.21 6.55 -14.30
N LEU A 72 9.26 6.15 -13.58
CA LEU A 72 9.19 5.97 -12.13
C LEU A 72 8.79 7.25 -11.40
N ASP A 73 9.33 8.40 -11.78
CA ASP A 73 8.95 9.69 -11.20
C ASP A 73 7.43 9.96 -11.35
N LYS A 74 6.87 9.73 -12.54
CA LYS A 74 5.44 9.90 -12.79
C LYS A 74 4.58 8.93 -11.97
N GLU A 75 4.97 7.67 -11.90
CA GLU A 75 4.23 6.63 -11.17
C GLU A 75 4.26 6.88 -9.66
N ILE A 76 5.43 7.17 -9.09
CA ILE A 76 5.57 7.47 -7.65
C ILE A 76 4.77 8.73 -7.31
N LYS A 77 4.81 9.78 -8.14
CA LYS A 77 3.96 10.97 -7.96
C LYS A 77 2.48 10.67 -8.08
N ARG A 78 2.07 9.77 -8.98
CA ARG A 78 0.66 9.36 -9.11
C ARG A 78 0.18 8.72 -7.80
N ILE A 79 0.93 7.75 -7.28
CA ILE A 79 0.61 7.06 -6.03
C ILE A 79 0.55 8.09 -4.88
N SER A 80 1.58 8.92 -4.76
CA SER A 80 1.70 9.92 -3.70
C SER A 80 0.53 10.93 -3.68
N PHE A 81 0.17 11.49 -4.84
CA PHE A 81 -0.84 12.56 -4.89
C PHE A 81 -2.29 12.07 -4.98
N ARG A 82 -2.55 10.90 -5.57
CA ARG A 82 -3.92 10.43 -5.82
C ARG A 82 -4.34 9.30 -4.89
N GLU A 83 -3.44 8.37 -4.60
CA GLU A 83 -3.80 7.08 -4.04
C GLU A 83 -3.67 7.07 -2.50
N ILE A 84 -2.79 7.89 -1.93
CA ILE A 84 -2.62 8.03 -0.47
C ILE A 84 -3.87 8.54 0.24
N ARG A 85 -4.74 9.30 -0.45
CA ARG A 85 -5.97 9.86 0.16
C ARG A 85 -6.96 8.79 0.62
N ASN A 86 -6.96 7.63 -0.04
CA ASN A 86 -7.79 6.49 0.34
C ASN A 86 -6.95 5.21 0.23
N PRO A 87 -6.12 4.92 1.24
CA PRO A 87 -5.08 3.92 1.14
C PRO A 87 -5.69 2.52 1.02
N LYS A 88 -5.36 1.84 -0.07
CA LYS A 88 -5.61 0.40 -0.24
C LYS A 88 -4.35 -0.39 0.15
N LEU A 89 -4.54 -1.63 0.58
CA LEU A 89 -3.43 -2.53 0.93
C LEU A 89 -2.48 -2.78 -0.27
N GLU A 90 -3.02 -2.78 -1.49
CA GLU A 90 -2.27 -2.97 -2.74
C GLU A 90 -1.17 -1.91 -2.96
N ILE A 91 -1.38 -0.69 -2.46
CA ILE A 91 -0.44 0.44 -2.62
C ILE A 91 0.89 0.14 -1.93
N ASN A 92 0.88 -0.58 -0.81
CA ASN A 92 2.10 -0.92 -0.10
C ASN A 92 3.01 -1.81 -0.97
N SER A 93 2.44 -2.84 -1.58
CA SER A 93 3.16 -3.72 -2.52
C SER A 93 3.68 -2.92 -3.71
N GLU A 94 2.85 -2.06 -4.31
CA GLU A 94 3.27 -1.26 -5.45
C GLU A 94 4.42 -0.29 -5.10
N LEU A 95 4.39 0.35 -3.92
CA LEU A 95 5.50 1.18 -3.46
C LEU A 95 6.77 0.38 -3.22
N HIS A 96 6.68 -0.86 -2.75
CA HIS A 96 7.82 -1.76 -2.61
C HIS A 96 8.42 -2.13 -3.96
N ASP A 97 7.58 -2.47 -4.95
CA ASP A 97 8.01 -2.77 -6.31
C ASP A 97 8.71 -1.55 -6.93
N ARG A 98 8.14 -0.35 -6.80
CA ARG A 98 8.76 0.89 -7.30
C ARG A 98 10.09 1.22 -6.62
N ARG A 99 10.23 0.86 -5.34
CA ARG A 99 11.49 1.01 -4.60
C ARG A 99 12.55 0.08 -5.15
N GLU A 100 12.19 -1.18 -5.40
CA GLU A 100 13.08 -2.17 -6.01
C GLU A 100 13.53 -1.72 -7.41
N ASP A 101 12.58 -1.30 -8.25
CA ASP A 101 12.83 -0.76 -9.58
C ASP A 101 13.84 0.41 -9.55
N LEU A 102 13.63 1.36 -8.63
CA LEU A 102 14.51 2.53 -8.47
C LEU A 102 15.91 2.12 -8.00
N ALA A 103 16.01 1.16 -7.09
CA ALA A 103 17.29 0.64 -6.62
C ALA A 103 18.07 -0.02 -7.77
N HIS A 104 17.40 -0.79 -8.62
CA HIS A 104 18.01 -1.39 -9.81
C HIS A 104 18.49 -0.35 -10.81
N ILE A 105 17.69 0.69 -11.09
CA ILE A 105 18.14 1.79 -11.96
C ILE A 105 19.36 2.49 -11.37
N LYS A 106 19.34 2.81 -10.08
CA LYS A 106 20.43 3.53 -9.41
C LYS A 106 21.73 2.73 -9.45
N ALA A 107 21.67 1.42 -9.18
CA ALA A 107 22.83 0.54 -9.30
C ALA A 107 23.36 0.51 -10.74
N GLY A 108 22.50 0.33 -11.74
CA GLY A 108 22.88 0.32 -13.15
C GLY A 108 23.48 1.65 -13.64
N LEU A 109 22.98 2.79 -13.14
CA LEU A 109 23.54 4.12 -13.43
C LEU A 109 24.96 4.26 -12.86
N ILE A 110 25.20 3.83 -11.63
CA ILE A 110 26.51 3.87 -10.98
C ILE A 110 27.51 2.98 -11.72
N GLU A 111 27.10 1.77 -12.11
CA GLU A 111 27.93 0.86 -12.91
C GLU A 111 28.28 1.47 -14.28
N THR A 112 27.29 2.10 -14.94
CA THR A 112 27.48 2.75 -16.24
C THR A 112 28.43 3.95 -16.13
N GLU A 113 28.36 4.72 -15.02
CA GLU A 113 29.29 5.82 -14.76
C GLU A 113 30.73 5.31 -14.58
N MET A 114 30.90 4.17 -13.91
CA MET A 114 32.22 3.57 -13.66
C MET A 114 32.89 3.06 -14.94
N TYR A 115 32.12 2.51 -15.88
CA TYR A 115 32.64 1.82 -17.06
C TYR A 115 32.30 2.54 -18.38
N ILE A 116 32.79 3.76 -18.54
CA ILE A 116 32.70 4.51 -19.79
C ILE A 116 34.01 4.34 -20.59
N PRO A 117 33.99 3.67 -21.76
CA PRO A 117 35.15 3.48 -22.63
C PRO A 117 35.76 4.81 -23.05
N ALA A 118 37.10 4.87 -23.06
CA ALA A 118 37.85 6.04 -23.50
C ALA A 118 37.48 6.46 -24.94
N THR A 119 37.21 5.47 -25.80
CA THR A 119 36.79 5.67 -27.21
C THR A 119 35.51 6.49 -27.33
N VAL A 120 34.56 6.29 -26.41
CA VAL A 120 33.28 7.02 -26.40
C VAL A 120 33.51 8.47 -25.94
N LYS A 121 34.33 8.66 -24.89
CA LYS A 121 34.67 10.00 -24.38
C LYS A 121 35.39 10.84 -25.43
N GLU A 122 36.38 10.25 -26.11
CA GLU A 122 37.18 10.90 -27.13
C GLU A 122 36.34 11.26 -28.38
N TYR A 123 35.45 10.37 -28.80
CA TYR A 123 34.54 10.62 -29.92
C TYR A 123 33.63 11.83 -29.68
N PHE A 124 33.00 11.92 -28.50
CA PHE A 124 32.11 13.04 -28.18
C PHE A 124 32.85 14.34 -27.85
N ALA A 125 34.10 14.28 -27.38
CA ALA A 125 34.94 15.45 -27.20
C ALA A 125 35.32 16.09 -28.55
N THR A 126 35.51 15.26 -29.58
CA THR A 126 35.89 15.71 -30.93
C THR A 126 34.69 16.11 -31.80
N HIS A 127 33.47 15.67 -31.46
CA HIS A 127 32.25 15.94 -32.24
C HIS A 127 31.14 16.59 -31.38
N PRO A 128 31.24 17.89 -31.06
CA PRO A 128 30.31 18.59 -30.16
C PRO A 128 28.91 18.81 -30.73
N LEU A 129 28.69 18.59 -32.04
CA LEU A 129 27.36 18.70 -32.67
C LEU A 129 26.37 17.69 -32.07
N TRP A 130 26.85 16.49 -31.72
CA TRP A 130 26.03 15.44 -31.11
C TRP A 130 25.71 15.71 -29.63
N THR A 131 26.53 16.52 -28.95
CA THR A 131 26.36 16.85 -27.52
C THR A 131 25.59 18.15 -27.29
N SER A 132 25.60 19.08 -28.26
CA SER A 132 24.94 20.39 -28.15
C SER A 132 23.50 20.40 -28.67
N SER A 133 23.18 19.58 -29.67
CA SER A 133 21.84 19.54 -30.28
C SER A 133 20.93 18.48 -29.66
N SER A 134 21.49 17.44 -29.03
CA SER A 134 20.69 16.41 -28.37
C SER A 134 20.34 16.82 -26.94
N ARG A 135 19.08 16.60 -26.53
CA ARG A 135 18.67 16.69 -25.11
C ARG A 135 19.41 15.68 -24.23
N ILE A 136 20.14 14.75 -24.85
CA ILE A 136 20.76 13.57 -24.27
C ILE A 136 22.25 13.85 -24.14
N ARG A 137 22.72 14.21 -22.94
CA ARG A 137 24.15 14.40 -22.73
C ARG A 137 24.80 13.17 -22.12
N ILE A 138 25.95 12.78 -22.67
CA ILE A 138 26.75 11.64 -22.20
C ILE A 138 27.35 11.91 -20.81
N ASP A 139 27.39 13.16 -20.36
CA ASP A 139 27.80 13.58 -19.01
C ASP A 139 26.63 13.69 -18.01
N ASN A 140 25.38 13.40 -18.41
CA ASN A 140 24.20 13.57 -17.55
C ASN A 140 24.07 12.53 -16.44
N TRP A 141 24.94 11.52 -16.34
CA TRP A 141 24.81 10.45 -15.35
C TRP A 141 24.75 10.97 -13.92
N LYS A 142 25.59 11.96 -13.59
CA LYS A 142 25.58 12.62 -12.27
C LYS A 142 24.22 13.26 -11.97
N ARG A 143 23.63 13.94 -12.96
CA ARG A 143 22.29 14.52 -12.85
C ARG A 143 21.24 13.43 -12.64
N LEU A 144 21.28 12.34 -13.41
CA LEU A 144 20.34 11.23 -13.28
C LEU A 144 20.46 10.51 -11.93
N ILE A 145 21.67 10.33 -11.41
CA ILE A 145 21.92 9.76 -10.07
C ILE A 145 21.38 10.70 -8.98
N GLU A 146 21.59 12.02 -9.12
CA GLU A 146 21.04 13.00 -8.20
C GLU A 146 19.50 13.00 -8.23
N GLU A 147 18.89 12.95 -9.43
CA GLU A 147 17.45 12.84 -9.61
C GLU A 147 16.90 11.54 -9.01
N ALA A 148 17.55 10.40 -9.24
CA ALA A 148 17.17 9.12 -8.63
C ALA A 148 17.27 9.17 -7.10
N THR A 149 18.28 9.84 -6.55
CA THR A 149 18.46 10.00 -5.09
C THR A 149 17.36 10.90 -4.50
N LYS A 150 17.00 11.99 -5.17
CA LYS A 150 15.87 12.84 -4.78
C LYS A 150 14.54 12.08 -4.86
N LEU A 151 14.38 11.27 -5.90
CA LEU A 151 13.19 10.44 -6.07
C LEU A 151 13.08 9.35 -5.00
N GLU A 152 14.21 8.77 -4.57
CA GLU A 152 14.26 7.82 -3.46
C GLU A 152 13.83 8.47 -2.13
N ALA A 153 14.31 9.68 -1.85
CA ALA A 153 13.88 10.45 -0.68
C ALA A 153 12.37 10.72 -0.73
N PHE A 154 11.86 11.18 -1.89
CA PHE A 154 10.43 11.43 -2.09
C PHE A 154 9.58 10.14 -1.97
N LEU A 155 10.08 9.01 -2.46
CA LEU A 155 9.44 7.71 -2.30
C LEU A 155 9.37 7.31 -0.81
N MET A 156 10.41 7.58 -0.04
CA MET A 156 10.41 7.29 1.40
C MET A 156 9.42 8.18 2.17
N GLU A 157 9.33 9.47 1.82
CA GLU A 157 8.31 10.37 2.35
C GLU A 157 6.89 9.86 1.99
N THR A 158 6.71 9.39 0.76
CA THR A 158 5.45 8.80 0.28
C THR A 158 5.07 7.56 1.10
N PHE A 159 6.04 6.69 1.43
CA PHE A 159 5.83 5.55 2.34
C PHE A 159 5.39 6.00 3.74
N GLN A 160 6.04 7.01 4.30
CA GLN A 160 5.68 7.54 5.64
C GLN A 160 4.27 8.14 5.64
N LEU A 161 3.92 8.90 4.61
CA LEU A 161 2.58 9.46 4.44
C LEU A 161 1.52 8.38 4.27
N PHE A 162 1.81 7.32 3.51
CA PHE A 162 0.94 6.16 3.38
C PHE A 162 0.69 5.50 4.74
N MET A 163 1.74 5.18 5.50
CA MET A 163 1.60 4.56 6.83
C MET A 163 0.82 5.44 7.80
N SER A 164 1.03 6.76 7.75
CA SER A 164 0.26 7.73 8.54
C SER A 164 -1.23 7.72 8.16
N SER A 165 -1.53 7.72 6.86
CA SER A 165 -2.90 7.67 6.33
C SER A 165 -3.63 6.39 6.76
N VAL A 166 -2.96 5.23 6.63
CA VAL A 166 -3.47 3.93 7.10
C VAL A 166 -3.72 3.95 8.60
N SER A 167 -2.77 4.41 9.40
CA SER A 167 -2.92 4.48 10.86
C SER A 167 -4.09 5.38 11.29
N VAL A 168 -4.32 6.50 10.60
CA VAL A 168 -5.45 7.38 10.86
C VAL A 168 -6.76 6.70 10.49
N GLN A 169 -6.81 5.99 9.36
CA GLN A 169 -7.98 5.23 8.94
C GLN A 169 -8.31 4.10 9.93
N ASP A 170 -7.32 3.32 10.34
CA ASP A 170 -7.48 2.23 11.32
C ASP A 170 -7.95 2.78 12.67
N SER A 171 -7.41 3.92 13.10
CA SER A 171 -7.85 4.58 14.34
C SER A 171 -9.32 5.00 14.26
N ARG A 172 -9.77 5.53 13.11
CA ARG A 172 -11.18 5.89 12.89
C ARG A 172 -12.09 4.67 12.91
N LEU A 173 -11.71 3.60 12.19
CA LEU A 173 -12.45 2.35 12.18
C LEU A 173 -12.52 1.72 13.58
N SER A 174 -11.44 1.77 14.35
CA SER A 174 -11.40 1.28 15.73
C SER A 174 -12.33 2.08 16.66
N ILE A 175 -12.36 3.41 16.52
CA ILE A 175 -13.30 4.27 17.29
C ILE A 175 -14.74 3.94 16.92
N GLU A 176 -15.05 3.77 15.64
CA GLU A 176 -16.38 3.40 15.16
C GLU A 176 -16.80 1.99 15.64
N GLN A 177 -15.91 1.01 15.54
CA GLN A 177 -16.16 -0.33 16.07
C GLN A 177 -16.36 -0.30 17.60
N SER A 178 -15.60 0.53 18.30
CA SER A 178 -15.74 0.72 19.75
C SER A 178 -17.10 1.32 20.10
N SER A 179 -17.56 2.36 19.41
CA SER A 179 -18.88 2.96 19.66
C SER A 179 -20.02 1.97 19.38
N LEU A 180 -19.92 1.22 18.27
CA LEU A 180 -20.88 0.16 17.94
C LEU A 180 -20.89 -0.94 19.02
N SER A 181 -19.72 -1.35 19.51
CA SER A 181 -19.63 -2.36 20.57
C SER A 181 -20.22 -1.88 21.90
N ILE A 182 -20.06 -0.61 22.25
CA ILE A 182 -20.67 0.02 23.43
C ILE A 182 -22.20 0.01 23.29
N ASP A 183 -22.71 0.39 22.13
CA ASP A 183 -24.15 0.38 21.86
C ASP A 183 -24.74 -1.04 21.91
N GLN A 184 -24.03 -2.03 21.36
CA GLN A 184 -24.38 -3.44 21.45
C GLN A 184 -24.38 -3.93 22.91
N ALA A 185 -23.36 -3.58 23.68
CA ALA A 185 -23.27 -3.94 25.11
C ALA A 185 -24.42 -3.29 25.91
N ARG A 186 -24.78 -2.05 25.61
CA ARG A 186 -25.93 -1.36 26.23
C ARG A 186 -27.24 -2.10 25.93
N ARG A 187 -27.49 -2.44 24.67
CA ARG A 187 -28.68 -3.23 24.27
C ARG A 187 -28.68 -4.61 24.93
N GLY A 188 -27.53 -5.29 24.97
CA GLY A 188 -27.37 -6.57 25.64
C GLY A 188 -27.66 -6.49 27.15
N SER A 189 -27.20 -5.43 27.82
CA SER A 189 -27.49 -5.22 29.25
C SER A 189 -28.98 -4.99 29.52
N GLN A 190 -29.67 -4.28 28.63
CA GLN A 190 -31.12 -4.06 28.74
C GLN A 190 -31.90 -5.37 28.56
N LEU A 191 -31.53 -6.20 27.58
CA LEU A 191 -32.13 -7.52 27.38
C LEU A 191 -31.90 -8.43 28.59
N THR A 192 -30.68 -8.44 29.12
CA THR A 192 -30.34 -9.22 30.32
C THR A 192 -31.17 -8.77 31.52
N PHE A 193 -31.31 -7.47 31.71
CA PHE A 193 -32.15 -6.90 32.77
C PHE A 193 -33.62 -7.35 32.64
N LEU A 194 -34.17 -7.31 31.42
CA LEU A 194 -35.54 -7.75 31.18
C LEU A 194 -35.72 -9.25 31.43
N ALA A 195 -34.75 -10.07 31.01
CA ALA A 195 -34.76 -11.50 31.28
C ALA A 195 -34.71 -11.81 32.79
N PHE A 196 -33.91 -11.07 33.57
CA PHE A 196 -33.86 -11.22 35.02
C PHE A 196 -35.22 -10.97 35.70
N ILE A 197 -36.07 -10.11 35.15
CA ILE A 197 -37.41 -9.87 35.68
C ILE A 197 -38.39 -10.93 35.17
N TYR A 198 -38.36 -11.22 33.86
CA TYR A 198 -39.36 -12.07 33.22
C TYR A 198 -39.18 -13.57 33.53
N VAL A 199 -37.94 -14.06 33.68
CA VAL A 199 -37.66 -15.48 33.93
C VAL A 199 -38.24 -15.96 35.27
N PRO A 200 -38.01 -15.29 36.42
CA PRO A 200 -38.61 -15.71 37.68
C PRO A 200 -40.13 -15.53 37.69
N LEU A 201 -40.65 -14.45 37.08
CA LEU A 201 -42.10 -14.24 36.94
C LEU A 201 -42.76 -15.38 36.15
N SER A 202 -42.16 -15.77 35.02
CA SER A 202 -42.64 -16.87 34.17
C SER A 202 -42.57 -18.22 34.88
N PHE A 203 -41.57 -18.43 35.74
CA PHE A 203 -41.46 -19.64 36.56
C PHE A 203 -42.61 -19.73 37.57
N VAL A 204 -42.91 -18.63 38.27
CA VAL A 204 -44.02 -18.58 39.23
C VAL A 204 -45.36 -18.80 38.51
N THR A 205 -45.62 -18.08 37.42
CA THR A 205 -46.87 -18.27 36.65
C THR A 205 -46.97 -19.65 36.03
N GLY A 206 -45.86 -20.28 35.64
CA GLY A 206 -45.83 -21.67 35.19
C GLY A 206 -46.23 -22.66 36.28
N ILE A 207 -45.67 -22.56 37.49
CA ILE A 207 -46.00 -23.44 38.63
C ILE A 207 -47.48 -23.31 39.02
N PHE A 208 -47.99 -22.08 39.12
CA PHE A 208 -49.39 -21.85 39.51
C PHE A 208 -50.39 -22.02 38.37
N GLY A 209 -49.94 -21.94 37.11
CA GLY A 209 -50.75 -22.19 35.92
C GLY A 209 -50.85 -23.68 35.56
N MET A 210 -49.90 -24.51 36.01
CA MET A 210 -50.08 -25.96 36.00
C MET A 210 -51.18 -26.33 36.99
N ASN A 211 -52.21 -27.05 36.51
CA ASN A 211 -53.29 -27.57 37.34
C ASN A 211 -52.75 -28.62 38.32
N ILE A 212 -52.14 -28.19 39.42
CA ILE A 212 -51.74 -29.09 40.49
C ILE A 212 -53.03 -29.53 41.17
N GLN A 213 -53.42 -30.80 41.00
CA GLN A 213 -54.64 -31.37 41.58
C GLN A 213 -54.75 -31.20 43.12
N GLN A 214 -53.62 -30.97 43.81
CA GLN A 214 -53.58 -30.62 45.23
C GLN A 214 -54.07 -29.19 45.57
N ILE A 215 -54.19 -28.30 44.57
CA ILE A 215 -54.68 -26.92 44.72
C ILE A 215 -56.21 -26.85 44.53
N ASN A 216 -56.81 -27.77 43.76
CA ASN A 216 -58.25 -27.75 43.47
C ASN A 216 -59.14 -28.35 44.59
N GLY A 217 -58.57 -29.03 45.60
CA GLY A 217 -59.34 -29.64 46.69
C GLY A 217 -59.51 -28.77 47.96
N SER A 218 -58.66 -27.76 48.13
CA SER A 218 -58.67 -26.86 49.29
C SER A 218 -58.43 -25.45 48.80
N GLY A 219 -59.43 -24.57 48.94
CA GLY A 219 -59.45 -23.19 48.43
C GLY A 219 -58.22 -22.37 48.81
N LEU A 220 -57.15 -22.52 48.03
CA LEU A 220 -55.93 -21.76 48.19
C LEU A 220 -56.16 -20.37 47.63
N ASN A 221 -56.31 -19.42 48.54
CA ASN A 221 -56.43 -18.00 48.24
C ASN A 221 -55.29 -17.58 47.29
N ILE A 222 -55.63 -16.74 46.30
CA ILE A 222 -54.70 -16.02 45.40
C ILE A 222 -53.49 -15.40 46.15
N TRP A 223 -53.66 -15.19 47.46
CA TRP A 223 -52.63 -14.77 48.39
C TRP A 223 -51.36 -15.65 48.44
N VAL A 224 -51.46 -16.96 48.24
CA VAL A 224 -50.27 -17.84 48.28
C VAL A 224 -49.36 -17.63 47.07
N CYS A 225 -49.92 -17.21 45.93
CA CYS A 225 -49.13 -16.80 44.76
C CYS A 225 -48.28 -15.56 45.09
N PHE A 226 -48.86 -14.55 45.76
CA PHE A 226 -48.11 -13.37 46.22
C PHE A 226 -47.01 -13.72 47.22
N VAL A 227 -47.28 -14.62 48.17
CA VAL A 227 -46.30 -15.06 49.17
C VAL A 227 -45.13 -15.81 48.54
N ALA A 228 -45.34 -16.57 47.46
CA ALA A 228 -44.27 -17.25 46.73
C ALA A 228 -43.48 -16.31 45.80
N LEU A 229 -44.12 -15.27 45.27
CA LEU A 229 -43.52 -14.35 44.29
C LEU A 229 -42.54 -13.35 44.95
N VAL A 230 -42.85 -12.89 46.17
CA VAL A 230 -41.98 -12.00 46.96
C VAL A 230 -40.57 -12.57 47.22
N PRO A 231 -40.38 -13.78 47.75
CA PRO A 231 -39.05 -14.34 47.99
C PRO A 231 -38.30 -14.60 46.68
N VAL A 232 -38.99 -14.99 45.61
CA VAL A 232 -38.38 -15.20 44.29
C VAL A 232 -37.83 -13.87 43.74
N ILE A 233 -38.60 -12.78 43.80
CA ILE A 233 -38.11 -11.44 43.42
C ILE A 233 -36.94 -11.02 44.30
N PHE A 234 -37.02 -11.25 45.62
CA PHE A 234 -35.99 -10.86 46.57
C PHE A 234 -34.66 -11.57 46.32
N VAL A 235 -34.69 -12.88 46.08
CA VAL A 235 -33.50 -13.67 45.71
C VAL A 235 -32.93 -13.20 44.38
N THR A 236 -33.78 -12.92 43.39
CA THR A 236 -33.31 -12.45 42.08
C THR A 236 -32.63 -11.08 42.18
N LEU A 237 -33.17 -10.16 42.98
CA LEU A 237 -32.56 -8.86 43.27
C LEU A 237 -31.22 -9.01 44.01
N LEU A 238 -31.13 -9.91 45.00
CA LEU A 238 -29.89 -10.18 45.71
C LEU A 238 -28.80 -10.72 44.78
N VAL A 239 -29.14 -11.68 43.91
CA VAL A 239 -28.21 -12.23 42.91
C VAL A 239 -27.75 -11.15 41.94
N PHE A 240 -28.67 -10.30 41.46
CA PHE A 240 -28.33 -9.20 40.56
C PHE A 240 -27.38 -8.19 41.21
N LEU A 241 -27.64 -7.79 42.46
CA LEU A 241 -26.77 -6.90 43.22
C LEU A 241 -25.40 -7.53 43.46
N ALA A 242 -25.34 -8.82 43.80
CA ALA A 242 -24.09 -9.54 44.00
C ALA A 242 -23.23 -9.56 42.72
N VAL A 243 -23.84 -9.86 41.57
CA VAL A 243 -23.15 -9.85 40.26
C VAL A 243 -22.64 -8.45 39.91
N LYS A 244 -23.48 -7.42 40.09
CA LYS A 244 -23.09 -6.02 39.81
C LYS A 244 -21.93 -5.55 40.69
N LEU A 245 -21.99 -5.85 41.99
CA LEU A 245 -20.93 -5.50 42.95
C LEU A 245 -19.63 -6.26 42.67
N TYR A 246 -19.73 -7.56 42.33
CA TYR A 246 -18.57 -8.37 41.97
C TYR A 246 -17.86 -7.83 40.72
N GLY A 247 -18.63 -7.42 39.70
CA GLY A 247 -18.10 -6.77 38.49
C GLY A 247 -17.36 -5.46 38.79
N SER A 248 -17.95 -4.58 39.61
CA SER A 248 -17.37 -3.28 39.97
C SER A 248 -16.04 -3.41 40.74
N ARG A 249 -15.96 -4.34 41.70
CA ARG A 249 -14.73 -4.60 42.47
C ARG A 249 -13.58 -5.13 41.61
N LYS A 250 -13.89 -5.95 40.60
CA LYS A 250 -12.87 -6.52 39.70
C LYS A 250 -12.31 -5.47 38.72
N GLY A 251 -13.15 -4.52 38.29
CA GLY A 251 -12.72 -3.37 37.48
C GLY A 251 -11.79 -2.42 38.23
N ALA A 252 -12.12 -2.07 39.48
CA ALA A 252 -11.29 -1.19 40.30
C ALA A 252 -9.89 -1.77 40.60
N ARG A 253 -9.80 -3.10 40.84
CA ARG A 253 -8.53 -3.79 41.05
C ARG A 253 -7.60 -3.79 39.82
N LYS A 254 -8.16 -3.93 38.62
CA LYS A 254 -7.36 -3.89 37.37
C LYS A 254 -6.76 -2.50 37.10
N LYS A 255 -7.50 -1.44 37.44
CA LYS A 255 -7.05 -0.06 37.24
C LYS A 255 -5.85 0.28 38.14
N LEU A 256 -5.90 -0.15 39.40
CA LEU A 256 -4.79 0.00 40.35
C LEU A 256 -3.52 -0.76 39.91
N ALA A 257 -3.66 -1.95 39.33
CA ALA A 257 -2.50 -2.72 38.87
C ALA A 257 -1.79 -2.07 37.67
N TYR A 258 -2.53 -1.49 36.72
CA TYR A 258 -1.95 -0.81 35.55
C TYR A 258 -1.19 0.46 35.93
N ASP A 259 -1.71 1.26 36.87
CA ASP A 259 -1.05 2.48 37.35
C ASP A 259 0.22 2.19 38.19
N THR A 260 0.50 0.92 38.53
CA THR A 260 1.74 0.52 39.23
C THR A 260 2.81 -0.03 38.29
N GLU A 261 2.48 -0.27 37.02
CA GLU A 261 3.39 -0.83 35.99
C GLU A 261 3.89 0.20 34.96
N VAL A 262 3.45 1.47 35.05
CA VAL A 262 3.95 2.61 34.26
C VAL A 262 4.82 3.50 35.14
#